data_AF-A0A838KUX3-F1
#
_entry.id   AF-A0A838KUX3-F1
#
_cell.length_a   1.000
_cell.length_b   1.000
_cell.length_c   1.000
_cell.angle_alpha   90.00
_cell.angle_beta   90.00
_cell.angle_gamma   90.00
#
_symmetry.space_group_name_H-M   'P 1'
#
loop_
_entity.id
_entity.type
_entity.pdbx_description
1 polymer ?
#
loop_
_entity_poly.entity_id
_entity_poly.type
_entity_poly.pdbx_seq_one_letter_code
_entity_poly.pdbx_strand_id
1 'polypeptide(L)' 'DERPVEDLELTVRSYNCLKREGVDTIGQLATMTEEELMNIRNLGMKSVDEIRSKLLEYGYSLESEGNEAR' A
#
# COMPACT_ATOMS: atom_id res chain seq x y z
N ASP A 1 -5.23 -10.06 -5.42
CA ASP A 1 -4.90 -10.94 -4.28
C ASP A 1 -5.86 -10.61 -3.15
N GLU A 2 -6.51 -11.63 -2.57
CA GLU A 2 -7.50 -11.49 -1.49
C GLU A 2 -6.87 -11.56 -0.09
N ARG A 3 -5.56 -11.78 0.00
CA ARG A 3 -4.84 -11.78 1.28
C ARG A 3 -5.01 -10.43 1.99
N PRO A 4 -5.22 -10.44 3.32
CA PRO A 4 -5.42 -9.24 4.13
C PRO A 4 -4.15 -8.37 4.21
N VAL A 5 -4.30 -7.06 4.32
CA VAL A 5 -3.15 -6.14 4.54
C VAL A 5 -2.47 -6.36 5.90
N GLU A 6 -3.16 -7.02 6.83
CA GLU A 6 -2.63 -7.48 8.11
C GLU A 6 -1.40 -8.40 7.94
N ASP A 7 -1.34 -9.20 6.87
CA ASP A 7 -0.22 -10.10 6.60
C ASP A 7 1.06 -9.33 6.24
N LEU A 8 0.96 -8.09 5.76
CA LEU A 8 2.13 -7.27 5.41
C LEU A 8 2.93 -6.82 6.64
N GLU A 9 2.44 -7.07 7.86
CA GLU A 9 3.09 -6.70 9.14
C GLU A 9 3.48 -5.21 9.20
N LEU A 10 2.63 -4.34 8.64
CA LEU A 10 2.83 -2.90 8.64
C LEU A 10 2.76 -2.33 10.07
N THR A 11 3.39 -1.18 10.27
CA THR A 11 3.20 -0.41 11.49
C THR A 11 1.72 -0.11 11.72
N VAL A 12 1.33 -0.06 13.00
CA VAL A 12 -0.05 0.26 13.43
C VAL A 12 -0.57 1.55 12.78
N ARG A 13 0.32 2.52 12.49
CA ARG A 13 -0.06 3.75 11.81
C ARG A 13 -0.45 3.49 10.35
N SER A 14 0.44 2.86 9.58
CA SER A 14 0.24 2.57 8.16
C SER A 14 -1.00 1.69 7.97
N TYR A 15 -1.12 0.61 8.74
CA TYR A 15 -2.30 -0.25 8.76
C TYR A 15 -3.61 0.52 9.03
N ASN A 16 -3.66 1.32 10.10
CA ASN A 16 -4.88 2.04 10.45
C ASN A 16 -5.27 3.12 9.44
N CYS A 17 -4.31 3.69 8.71
CA CYS A 17 -4.62 4.64 7.66
C CYS A 17 -5.24 3.92 6.46
N LEU A 18 -4.63 2.81 6.01
CA LEU A 18 -5.16 1.97 4.94
C LEU A 18 -6.58 1.46 5.25
N LYS A 19 -6.80 0.95 6.48
CA LYS A 19 -8.10 0.44 6.91
C LYS A 19 -9.20 1.51 6.92
N ARG A 20 -8.86 2.76 7.25
CA ARG A 20 -9.81 3.89 7.25
C ARG A 20 -10.19 4.33 5.84
N GLU A 21 -9.29 4.15 4.88
CA GLU A 21 -9.55 4.41 3.46
C GLU A 21 -10.24 3.22 2.77
N GLY A 22 -10.54 2.14 3.50
CA GLY A 22 -11.24 0.96 2.96
C GLY A 22 -10.32 -0.02 2.20
N VAL A 23 -9.01 0.06 2.44
CA VAL A 23 -8.04 -0.87 1.87
C VAL A 23 -7.86 -2.04 2.85
N ASP A 24 -8.44 -3.18 2.49
CA ASP A 24 -8.49 -4.38 3.33
C ASP A 24 -7.56 -5.49 2.83
N THR A 25 -7.21 -5.48 1.55
CA THR A 25 -6.45 -6.57 0.90
C THR A 25 -5.18 -6.07 0.21
N ILE A 26 -4.20 -6.95 0.09
CA ILE A 26 -2.95 -6.71 -0.65
C ILE A 26 -3.26 -6.35 -2.11
N GLY A 27 -4.27 -6.98 -2.72
CA GLY A 27 -4.69 -6.67 -4.08
C GLY A 27 -5.18 -5.24 -4.25
N GLN A 28 -6.01 -4.75 -3.32
CA GLN A 28 -6.45 -3.35 -3.34
C GLN A 28 -5.29 -2.39 -3.13
N LEU A 29 -4.39 -2.71 -2.19
CA LEU A 29 -3.22 -1.87 -1.92
C LEU A 29 -2.27 -1.78 -3.13
N ALA A 30 -2.08 -2.88 -3.85
CA ALA A 30 -1.23 -2.91 -5.05
C ALA A 30 -1.79 -2.07 -6.21
N THR A 31 -3.11 -1.90 -6.30
CA THR A 31 -3.75 -1.03 -7.31
C THR A 31 -3.64 0.46 -7.02
N MET A 32 -3.16 0.85 -5.83
CA MET A 32 -3.00 2.26 -5.48
C MET A 32 -1.68 2.81 -5.99
N THR A 33 -1.67 4.10 -6.32
CA THR A 33 -0.45 4.83 -6.67
C THR A 33 0.25 5.40 -5.44
N GLU A 34 1.55 5.71 -5.60
CA GLU A 34 2.31 6.39 -4.55
C GLU A 34 1.71 7.77 -4.19
N GLU A 35 1.16 8.47 -5.19
CA GLU A 35 0.47 9.75 -4.99
C GLU A 35 -0.83 9.59 -4.20
N GLU A 36 -1.65 8.58 -4.53
CA GLU A 36 -2.87 8.28 -3.78
C GLU A 36 -2.56 7.98 -2.32
N LEU A 37 -1.52 7.19 -2.05
CA LEU A 37 -1.08 6.92 -0.67
C LEU A 37 -0.60 8.19 0.04
N MET A 38 0.14 9.06 -0.64
CA MET A 38 0.59 10.34 -0.07
C MET A 38 -0.57 11.30 0.23
N ASN A 39 -1.69 11.17 -0.46
CA ASN A 39 -2.91 11.94 -0.22
C ASN A 39 -3.75 11.40 0.95
N ILE A 40 -3.49 10.17 1.44
CA ILE A 40 -4.18 9.61 2.60
C ILE A 40 -3.83 10.44 3.85
N ARG A 41 -4.87 10.89 4.57
CA ARG A 41 -4.69 11.70 5.77
C ARG A 41 -3.90 10.94 6.83
N ASN A 42 -2.82 11.56 7.31
CA ASN A 42 -1.87 11.01 8.29
C ASN A 42 -0.93 9.92 7.77
N LEU A 43 -0.96 9.59 6.48
CA LEU A 43 0.16 8.94 5.83
C LEU A 43 1.25 9.97 5.56
N GLY A 44 2.50 9.52 5.51
CA GLY A 44 3.63 10.34 5.12
C GLY A 44 4.70 9.47 4.49
N MET A 45 5.73 10.08 3.92
CA MET A 45 6.76 9.41 3.11
C MET A 45 7.29 8.12 3.75
N LYS A 46 7.60 8.13 5.05
CA LYS A 46 8.07 6.92 5.77
C LYS A 46 7.07 5.75 5.75
N SER A 47 5.78 6.03 5.90
CA SER A 47 4.72 5.01 5.82
C SER A 47 4.54 4.50 4.40
N VAL A 48 4.70 5.38 3.40
CA VAL A 48 4.64 4.99 1.98
C VAL A 48 5.81 4.10 1.60
N ASP A 49 7.03 4.47 2.02
CA ASP A 49 8.24 3.66 1.82
C ASP A 49 8.11 2.28 2.48
N GLU A 50 7.55 2.22 3.69
CA GLU A 50 7.24 0.98 4.40
C GLU A 50 6.27 0.10 3.60
N ILE A 51 5.13 0.66 3.18
CA ILE A 51 4.12 -0.03 2.37
C ILE A 51 4.74 -0.59 1.09
N ARG A 52 5.51 0.23 0.38
CA ARG A 52 6.19 -0.16 -0.86
C ARG A 52 7.16 -1.32 -0.62
N SER A 53 7.97 -1.22 0.44
CA SER A 53 8.95 -2.26 0.79
C SER A 53 8.26 -3.58 1.12
N LYS A 54 7.18 -3.53 1.90
CA LYS A 54 6.39 -4.71 2.25
C LYS A 54 5.68 -5.32 1.07
N LEU A 55 5.07 -4.53 0.19
CA LEU A 55 4.50 -5.06 -1.05
C LEU A 55 5.53 -5.81 -1.90
N LEU A 56 6.75 -5.25 -2.02
CA LEU A 56 7.84 -5.87 -2.78
C LEU A 56 8.30 -7.21 -2.17
N GLU A 57 8.33 -7.32 -0.84
CA GLU A 57 8.61 -8.60 -0.14
C GLU A 57 7.60 -9.70 -0.51
N TYR A 58 6.36 -9.31 -0.82
CA TYR A 58 5.28 -10.21 -1.22
C TYR A 58 5.19 -10.43 -2.75
N GLY A 59 6.09 -9.82 -3.52
CA GLY A 59 6.11 -9.90 -4.97
C GLY A 59 5.15 -8.96 -5.68
N TYR A 60 4.62 -7.94 -4.99
CA TYR A 60 3.78 -6.89 -5.56
C TYR A 60 4.51 -5.56 -5.64
N SER A 61 4.01 -4.67 -6.48
CA SER A 61 4.41 -3.27 -6.53
C SER A 61 3.17 -2.40 -6.47
N LEU A 62 3.34 -1.15 -6.01
CA LEU A 62 2.32 -0.13 -6.21
C LEU A 62 2.12 0.14 -7.71
N GLU A 63 0.93 0.60 -8.06
CA GLU A 63 0.63 1.04 -9.42
C GLU A 63 1.49 2.27 -9.73
N SER A 64 2.30 2.20 -10.79
CA SER A 64 3.01 3.36 -11.30
C SER A 64 2.07 4.16 -12.21
N GLU A 65 2.08 5.49 -12.09
CA GLU A 65 1.43 6.36 -13.08
C GLU A 65 2.09 6.15 -14.44
N GLY A 66 1.52 5.26 -15.25
CA GLY A 66 2.14 4.77 -16.47
C GLY A 66 2.36 3.27 -16.37
N ASN A 67 1.34 2.54 -16.79
CA ASN A 67 1.42 1.11 -16.98
C ASN A 67 2.37 0.80 -18.16
N GLU A 68 3.68 0.80 -17.89
CA GLU A 68 4.70 0.14 -18.70
C GLU A 68 5.22 -1.10 -17.96
N ALA A 69 4.31 -1.96 -17.49
CA ALA A 69 4.68 -3.34 -17.20
C ALA A 69 4.55 -4.14 -18.50
N ARG A 70 5.72 -4.55 -19.03
CA ARG A 70 5.90 -5.48 -20.15
C ARG A 70 5.08 -6.76 -20.03
#